data_AF-A0A496V530-F1
#
_entry.id   AF-A0A496V530-F1
#
_cell.length_a   1.000
_cell.length_b   1.000
_cell.length_c   1.000
_cell.angle_alpha   90.00
_cell.angle_beta   90.00
_cell.angle_gamma   90.00
#
_symmetry.space_group_name_H-M   'P 1'
#
loop_
_entity.id
_entity.type
_entity.pdbx_description
1 polymer ?
#
loop_
_entity_poly.entity_id
_entity_poly.type
_entity_poly.pdbx_seq_one_letter_code
_entity_poly.pdbx_strand_id
1 'polypeptide(L)'
;MWTLLAQVLSLAFVGTVKNGKVIPSDVESKENTKKKQRRIRCPLCGWQPDGKPYWGCEKCFAAFDTFKTHAHCPNQKCGNSWSYTQCIACHRQSPHEEWYENEE
;
A
#
# COMPACT_ATOMS: atom_id res chain seq x y z
N MET A 1 35.24 15.29 -60.79
CA MET A 1 36.36 15.43 -59.85
C MET A 1 36.52 14.13 -59.07
N TRP A 2 37.38 13.24 -59.56
CA TRP A 2 37.84 12.04 -58.87
C TRP A 2 39.26 12.33 -58.36
N THR A 3 39.47 12.31 -57.04
CA THR A 3 40.76 12.34 -56.35
C THR A 3 40.76 11.14 -55.39
N LEU A 4 41.34 10.00 -55.76
CA LEU A 4 42.74 9.59 -55.53
C LEU A 4 43.15 9.48 -54.05
N LEU A 5 43.41 8.22 -53.65
CA LEU A 5 44.61 7.71 -52.94
C LEU A 5 44.66 7.61 -51.40
N ALA A 6 45.07 6.39 -51.00
CA ALA A 6 46.00 6.00 -49.93
C ALA A 6 45.58 6.26 -48.45
N GLN A 7 45.24 5.22 -47.69
CA GLN A 7 46.12 4.30 -46.94
C GLN A 7 46.74 4.87 -45.63
N VAL A 8 46.34 4.21 -44.53
CA VAL A 8 47.05 3.83 -43.28
C VAL A 8 47.44 4.90 -42.23
N LEU A 9 46.91 4.77 -41.00
CA LEU A 9 47.65 4.30 -39.81
C LEU A 9 46.81 4.35 -38.51
N SER A 10 46.80 3.19 -37.85
CA SER A 10 46.40 2.79 -36.50
C SER A 10 46.19 3.86 -35.41
N LEU A 11 45.10 3.71 -34.65
CA LEU A 11 45.21 3.38 -33.21
C LEU A 11 44.12 2.37 -32.86
N ALA A 12 44.57 1.21 -32.38
CA ALA A 12 43.73 0.12 -31.92
C ALA A 12 42.93 0.53 -30.69
N PHE A 13 41.61 0.34 -30.75
CA PHE A 13 40.83 -0.04 -29.58
C PHE A 13 39.99 -1.25 -29.96
N VAL A 14 40.64 -2.41 -30.00
CA VAL A 14 39.94 -3.71 -29.88
C VAL A 14 39.50 -3.82 -28.42
N GLY A 15 38.40 -3.13 -28.10
CA GLY A 15 37.68 -3.34 -26.85
C GLY A 15 36.86 -4.62 -26.97
N THR A 16 37.38 -5.74 -26.44
CA THR A 16 36.57 -6.95 -26.25
C THR A 16 35.67 -6.75 -25.02
N VAL A 17 34.39 -6.42 -25.24
CA VAL A 17 33.37 -6.55 -24.19
C VAL A 17 33.09 -8.04 -24.03
N LYS A 18 33.74 -8.64 -23.04
CA LYS A 18 33.48 -10.00 -22.60
C LYS A 18 32.31 -9.95 -21.63
N ASN A 19 31.43 -10.94 -21.79
CA ASN A 19 30.34 -11.36 -20.90
C ASN A 19 28.94 -10.86 -21.28
N GLY A 20 28.54 -11.24 -22.50
CA GLY A 20 27.15 -11.60 -22.75
C GLY A 20 26.74 -12.76 -21.85
N LYS A 21 26.15 -12.45 -20.70
CA LYS A 21 25.25 -13.35 -20.01
C LYS A 21 23.85 -12.81 -20.24
N VAL A 22 23.16 -13.43 -21.19
CA VAL A 22 21.71 -13.41 -21.25
C VAL A 22 21.25 -14.06 -19.94
N ILE A 23 20.75 -13.25 -19.01
CA ILE A 23 20.00 -13.76 -17.86
C ILE A 23 18.61 -14.07 -18.42
N PRO A 24 18.19 -15.34 -18.48
CA PRO A 24 16.81 -15.68 -18.78
C PRO A 24 15.88 -14.97 -17.78
N SER A 25 14.72 -14.55 -18.27
CA SER A 25 13.62 -13.92 -17.52
C SER A 25 12.96 -14.92 -16.54
N ASP A 26 13.78 -15.56 -15.72
CA ASP A 26 13.36 -16.48 -14.69
C ASP A 26 12.99 -15.68 -13.44
N VAL A 27 11.69 -15.39 -13.33
CA VAL A 27 10.91 -15.69 -12.12
C VAL A 27 11.71 -15.68 -10.81
N GLU A 28 12.11 -14.50 -10.33
CA GLU A 28 12.55 -14.33 -8.94
C GLU A 28 11.29 -14.28 -8.04
N SER A 29 10.86 -15.47 -7.65
CA SER A 29 10.27 -15.83 -6.36
C SER A 29 9.66 -14.71 -5.51
N LYS A 30 8.33 -14.64 -5.57
CA LYS A 30 7.41 -14.60 -4.43
C LYS A 30 8.05 -14.43 -3.04
N GLU A 31 8.41 -13.22 -2.66
CA GLU A 31 8.38 -12.87 -1.24
C GLU A 31 6.97 -12.39 -0.89
N ASN A 32 6.07 -13.37 -0.85
CA ASN A 32 4.77 -13.23 -0.22
C ASN A 32 5.02 -13.13 1.29
N THR A 33 5.56 -12.00 1.74
CA THR A 33 5.49 -11.58 3.12
C THR A 33 4.01 -11.46 3.41
N LYS A 34 3.42 -12.55 3.91
CA LYS A 34 2.07 -12.63 4.41
C LYS A 34 1.97 -11.61 5.53
N LYS A 35 1.64 -10.37 5.17
CA LYS A 35 1.43 -9.26 6.09
C LYS A 35 0.25 -9.69 6.94
N LYS A 36 0.57 -10.23 8.12
CA LYS A 36 -0.39 -10.79 9.04
C LYS A 36 -1.33 -9.63 9.41
N GLN A 37 -2.57 -9.75 8.95
CA GLN A 37 -3.49 -8.62 9.00
C GLN A 37 -3.89 -8.41 10.45
N ARG A 38 -3.58 -7.22 10.98
CA ARG A 38 -4.03 -6.79 12.31
C ARG A 38 -5.52 -7.07 12.43
N ARG A 39 -5.91 -7.91 13.39
CA ARG A 39 -7.32 -8.22 13.59
C ARG A 39 -8.00 -7.00 14.17
N ILE A 40 -9.16 -6.67 13.62
CA ILE A 40 -9.97 -5.55 14.10
C ILE A 40 -11.17 -6.15 14.84
N ARG A 41 -11.37 -5.77 16.10
CA ARG A 41 -12.57 -6.18 16.86
C ARG A 41 -12.93 -5.15 17.91
N CYS A 42 -14.21 -5.10 18.28
CA CYS A 42 -14.65 -4.27 19.39
C CYS A 42 -13.98 -4.75 20.69
N PRO A 43 -13.25 -3.90 21.43
CA PRO A 43 -12.58 -4.30 22.67
C PRO A 43 -13.57 -4.67 23.78
N LEU A 44 -14.83 -4.27 23.65
CA LEU A 44 -15.85 -4.45 24.69
C LEU A 44 -16.74 -5.70 24.51
N CYS A 45 -16.93 -6.17 23.27
CA CYS A 45 -17.80 -7.32 22.98
C CYS A 45 -17.24 -8.29 21.93
N GLY A 46 -16.08 -7.99 21.33
CA GLY A 46 -15.44 -8.85 20.33
C GLY A 46 -16.07 -8.81 18.93
N TRP A 47 -17.06 -7.96 18.68
CA TRP A 47 -17.65 -7.83 17.34
C TRP A 47 -16.60 -7.45 16.29
N GLN A 48 -16.59 -8.15 15.16
CA GLN A 48 -15.66 -7.93 14.06
C GLN A 48 -16.36 -7.16 12.93
N PRO A 49 -15.78 -6.06 12.42
CA PRO A 49 -16.32 -5.33 11.30
C PRO A 49 -16.27 -6.14 10.00
N ASP A 50 -17.32 -6.03 9.20
CA ASP A 50 -17.48 -6.69 7.89
C ASP A 50 -17.14 -5.78 6.70
N GLY A 51 -16.61 -4.58 6.97
CA GLY A 51 -16.22 -3.59 5.96
C GLY A 51 -17.35 -2.74 5.39
N LYS A 52 -18.58 -2.84 5.93
CA LYS A 52 -19.72 -2.01 5.48
C LYS A 52 -19.70 -0.61 6.09
N PRO A 53 -20.33 0.38 5.41
CA PRO A 53 -20.34 1.77 5.85
C PRO A 53 -21.39 2.03 6.94
N TYR A 54 -21.10 1.61 8.17
CA TYR A 54 -22.03 1.79 9.30
C TYR A 54 -21.96 3.16 9.97
N TRP A 55 -20.88 3.91 9.77
CA TRP A 55 -20.67 5.19 10.45
C TRP A 55 -20.99 6.34 9.52
N GLY A 56 -21.54 7.42 10.09
CA GLY A 56 -21.89 8.64 9.36
C GLY A 56 -21.07 9.82 9.85
N CYS A 57 -20.59 10.65 8.92
CA CYS A 57 -19.94 11.90 9.28
C CYS A 57 -21.00 12.93 9.76
N GLU A 58 -20.85 13.48 10.96
CA GLU A 58 -21.76 14.50 11.50
C GLU A 58 -21.74 15.84 10.75
N LYS A 59 -20.66 16.13 10.01
CA LYS A 59 -20.49 17.38 9.25
C LYS A 59 -20.98 17.31 7.80
N CYS A 60 -20.70 16.19 7.12
CA CYS A 60 -21.01 16.05 5.69
C CYS A 60 -21.94 14.87 5.36
N PHE A 61 -22.44 14.16 6.37
CA PHE A 61 -23.39 13.05 6.28
C PHE A 61 -22.99 11.89 5.37
N ALA A 62 -21.70 11.81 5.02
CA ALA A 62 -21.18 10.68 4.26
C ALA A 62 -21.19 9.43 5.15
N ALA A 63 -21.78 8.34 4.66
CA ALA A 63 -21.65 7.03 5.27
C ALA A 63 -20.30 6.41 4.87
N PHE A 64 -19.58 5.83 5.84
CA PHE A 64 -18.25 5.28 5.62
C PHE A 64 -17.94 4.13 6.59
N ASP A 65 -16.99 3.30 6.18
CA ASP A 65 -16.36 2.33 7.06
C ASP A 65 -15.21 3.03 7.78
N THR A 66 -15.33 3.16 9.10
CA THR A 66 -14.33 3.82 9.94
C THR A 66 -12.99 3.09 9.92
N PHE A 67 -12.96 1.78 9.73
CA PHE A 67 -11.71 1.01 9.71
C PHE A 67 -10.97 1.15 8.38
N LYS A 68 -11.71 1.33 7.27
CA LYS A 68 -11.12 1.62 5.95
C LYS A 68 -10.41 2.96 5.91
N THR A 69 -10.91 3.96 6.63
CA THR A 69 -10.38 5.32 6.63
C THR A 69 -9.62 5.68 7.91
N HIS A 70 -9.38 4.72 8.81
CA HIS A 70 -8.76 4.96 10.12
C HIS A 70 -9.44 6.07 10.93
N ALA A 71 -10.78 6.05 10.97
CA ALA A 71 -11.61 7.07 11.59
C ALA A 71 -11.38 8.48 11.04
N HIS A 72 -11.06 8.60 9.75
CA HIS A 72 -11.09 9.86 9.00
C HIS A 72 -12.29 9.92 8.06
N CYS A 73 -12.85 11.11 7.89
CA CYS A 73 -13.90 11.35 6.93
C CYS A 73 -13.36 11.14 5.50
N PRO A 74 -14.02 10.33 4.65
CA PRO A 74 -13.56 10.10 3.28
C PRO A 74 -13.70 11.34 2.39
N ASN A 75 -14.53 12.31 2.78
CA ASN A 75 -14.65 13.57 2.06
C ASN A 75 -13.47 14.47 2.38
N GLN A 76 -12.59 14.66 1.39
CA GLN A 76 -11.39 15.49 1.49
C GLN A 76 -11.67 16.94 1.89
N LYS A 77 -12.84 17.49 1.52
CA LYS A 77 -13.22 18.86 1.92
C LYS A 77 -13.67 18.95 3.37
N CYS A 78 -14.08 17.83 3.98
CA CYS A 78 -14.56 17.79 5.35
C CYS A 78 -13.41 17.59 6.34
N GLY A 79 -12.54 16.61 6.10
CA GLY A 79 -11.35 16.37 6.91
C GLY A 79 -11.60 16.01 8.38
N ASN A 80 -12.85 15.73 8.78
CA ASN A 80 -13.17 15.35 10.16
C ASN A 80 -12.49 14.02 10.53
N SER A 81 -12.12 13.87 11.80
CA SER A 81 -11.62 12.61 12.35
C SER A 81 -12.23 12.33 13.71
N TRP A 82 -12.20 11.06 14.12
CA TRP A 82 -12.77 10.62 15.39
C TRP A 82 -11.75 9.81 16.19
N SER A 83 -11.60 10.14 17.48
CA SER A 83 -10.77 9.36 18.42
C SER A 83 -11.50 8.14 18.99
N TYR A 84 -12.83 8.13 18.90
CA TYR A 84 -13.70 7.07 19.43
C TYR A 84 -14.55 6.48 18.32
N THR A 85 -14.81 5.18 18.38
CA THR A 85 -15.69 4.46 17.45
C THR A 85 -16.81 3.78 18.21
N GLN A 86 -18.04 3.95 17.73
CA GLN A 86 -19.20 3.25 18.29
C GLN A 86 -19.33 1.85 17.66
N CYS A 87 -19.51 0.83 18.50
CA CYS A 87 -19.78 -0.52 18.03
C CYS A 87 -21.25 -0.68 17.63
N ILE A 88 -21.54 -1.25 16.45
CA ILE A 88 -22.93 -1.49 16.01
C ILE A 88 -23.61 -2.66 16.72
N ALA A 89 -22.85 -3.55 17.35
CA ALA A 89 -23.39 -4.73 18.02
C ALA A 89 -23.77 -4.44 19.47
N CYS A 90 -22.86 -3.79 20.23
CA CYS A 90 -23.09 -3.46 21.63
C CYS A 90 -23.43 -1.98 21.90
N HIS A 91 -23.43 -1.13 20.86
CA HIS A 91 -23.74 0.30 20.91
C HIS A 91 -22.86 1.17 21.83
N ARG A 92 -21.87 0.57 22.50
CA ARG A 92 -20.88 1.28 23.31
C ARG A 92 -19.78 1.90 22.43
N GLN A 93 -19.21 2.99 22.91
CA GLN A 93 -18.05 3.63 22.30
C GLN A 93 -16.77 3.16 22.98
N SER A 94 -15.72 2.98 22.21
CA SER A 94 -14.36 2.75 22.71
C SER A 94 -13.35 3.54 21.86
N PRO A 95 -12.15 3.85 22.40
CA PRO A 95 -11.09 4.49 21.62
C PRO A 95 -10.82 3.71 20.33
N HIS A 96 -10.69 4.41 19.20
CA HIS A 96 -10.51 3.78 17.89
C HIS A 96 -9.23 2.93 17.83
N GLU A 97 -8.18 3.35 18.55
CA GLU A 97 -6.90 2.63 18.61
C GLU A 97 -7.03 1.24 19.27
N GLU A 98 -7.90 1.09 20.28
CA GLU A 98 -8.13 -0.18 20.98
C GLU A 98 -8.82 -1.25 20.11
N TRP A 99 -9.36 -0.87 18.95
CA TRP A 99 -9.97 -1.83 18.03
C TRP A 99 -8.94 -2.68 17.28
N TYR A 100 -7.69 -2.22 17.22
CA TYR A 100 -6.62 -2.88 16.49
C TYR A 100 -5.84 -3.77 17.44
N GLU A 101 -5.91 -5.09 17.22
CA GLU A 101 -5.09 -6.02 17.95
C GLU A 101 -3.68 -6.02 17.36
N ASN A 102 -2.70 -5.76 18.24
CA ASN A 102 -1.32 -6.06 17.94
C ASN A 102 -1.16 -7.58 17.94
N GLU A 103 -0.28 -8.07 17.08
CA GLU A 103 0.14 -9.45 17.13
C GLU A 103 1.41 -9.50 17.98
N GLU A 104 1.33 -10.09 19.16
CA GLU A 104 2.52 -10.64 19.84
C GLU A 104 3.08 -11.85 19.07
#